data_AF-X1UI25-F1
#
_entry.id   AF-X1UI25-F1
#
_cell.length_a   1.000
_cell.length_b   1.000
_cell.length_c   1.000
_cell.angle_alpha   90.00
_cell.angle_beta   90.00
_cell.angle_gamma   90.00
#
_symmetry.space_group_name_H-M   'P 1'
#
loop_
_entity.id
_entity.type
_entity.pdbx_description
1 polymer ?
#
loop_
_entity_poly.entity_id
_entity_poly.type
_entity_poly.pdbx_seq_one_letter_code
_entity_poly.pdbx_strand_id
1 'polypeptide(L)'
;ENNPVVKPKDIGLTWYENKRLKIGAVFNPGAEVYKDKVILLPRIHKGYKKGMYFDQKLGIKRYCLENYTSEIWPLLSSDGIKFKRLKNAVIRGDGTDHTDFVHGIEDIRIVKLNQKYILIGCGKIKPPFKGGNADRIAIYSTKDFLNIKYHGIIDCFDSRNVIPFFINRKVYLLLRFHPNIHLATLDAGIEQLLNPEKHKRYWQRLYKERNKTLLFSSGKFMHEKEKIGPSTQLIKTKRGLLFLYHAVGEIDINIAREYGLKR
;
A
#
# COMPACT_ATOMS: atom_id res chain seq x y z
N GLU A 1 20.65 1.73 14.97
CA GLU A 1 21.88 2.14 14.26
C GLU A 1 21.90 1.76 12.77
N ASN A 2 21.35 0.62 12.33
CA ASN A 2 21.41 0.18 10.92
C ASN A 2 20.31 0.74 9.99
N ASN A 3 19.73 1.90 10.31
CA ASN A 3 18.73 2.51 9.42
C ASN A 3 19.42 3.34 8.33
N PRO A 4 18.90 3.34 7.08
CA PRO A 4 17.80 2.52 6.58
C PRO A 4 18.22 1.06 6.31
N VAL A 5 17.32 0.11 6.61
CA VAL A 5 17.55 -1.35 6.44
C VAL A 5 17.57 -1.82 4.98
N VAL A 6 17.07 -1.01 4.05
CA VAL A 6 17.19 -1.25 2.60
C VAL A 6 17.55 0.04 1.89
N LYS A 7 18.67 0.05 1.15
CA LYS A 7 19.00 1.15 0.23
C LYS A 7 18.80 0.68 -1.21
N PRO A 8 18.44 1.60 -2.15
CA PRO A 8 18.27 1.25 -3.56
C PRO A 8 19.48 0.49 -4.15
N LYS A 9 20.71 0.91 -3.81
CA LYS A 9 21.95 0.29 -4.32
C LYS A 9 22.08 -1.17 -3.88
N ASP A 10 21.66 -1.52 -2.67
CA ASP A 10 21.80 -2.87 -2.09
C ASP A 10 21.00 -3.93 -2.85
N ILE A 11 19.95 -3.50 -3.57
CA ILE A 11 19.05 -4.36 -4.34
C ILE A 11 19.19 -4.16 -5.85
N GLY A 12 20.22 -3.45 -6.32
CA GLY A 12 20.44 -3.16 -7.74
C GLY A 12 19.44 -2.17 -8.35
N LEU A 13 18.78 -1.36 -7.51
CA LEU A 13 17.83 -0.33 -7.95
C LEU A 13 18.55 0.95 -8.38
N THR A 14 19.34 0.82 -9.44
CA THR A 14 20.08 1.91 -10.08
C THR A 14 20.00 1.78 -11.61
N TRP A 15 20.23 2.89 -12.32
CA TRP A 15 20.37 2.89 -13.78
C TRP A 15 21.33 3.98 -14.22
N TYR A 16 21.81 3.92 -15.46
CA TYR A 16 22.58 5.00 -16.07
C TYR A 16 21.68 5.81 -17.00
N GLU A 17 21.81 7.13 -16.91
CA GLU A 17 21.21 8.09 -17.84
C GLU A 17 22.27 9.13 -18.18
N ASN A 18 22.58 9.31 -19.47
CA ASN A 18 23.62 10.24 -19.94
C ASN A 18 24.96 10.06 -19.21
N LYS A 19 25.42 8.80 -19.09
CA LYS A 19 26.63 8.37 -18.36
C LYS A 19 26.63 8.68 -16.85
N ARG A 20 25.51 9.15 -16.28
CA ARG A 20 25.36 9.40 -14.85
C ARG A 20 24.57 8.29 -14.18
N LEU A 21 25.10 7.78 -13.07
CA LEU A 21 24.38 6.82 -12.22
C LEU A 21 23.20 7.54 -11.54
N LYS A 22 22.02 6.98 -11.74
CA LYS A 22 20.76 7.36 -11.09
C LYS A 22 20.38 6.30 -10.08
N ILE A 23 19.76 6.75 -8.99
CA ILE A 23 19.34 5.94 -7.86
C ILE A 23 17.81 5.92 -7.84
N GLY A 24 17.21 4.75 -7.72
CA GLY A 24 15.75 4.64 -7.58
C GLY A 24 15.28 4.87 -6.16
N ALA A 25 14.01 4.56 -5.91
CA ALA A 25 13.40 4.68 -4.59
C ALA A 25 12.80 3.34 -4.14
N VAL A 26 13.02 3.00 -2.87
CA VAL A 26 12.51 1.79 -2.19
C VAL A 26 11.89 2.22 -0.87
N PHE A 27 10.59 1.98 -0.68
CA PHE A 27 9.86 2.44 0.51
C PHE A 27 8.53 1.69 0.69
N ASN A 28 7.82 1.99 1.79
CA ASN A 28 6.48 1.47 2.13
C ASN A 28 6.30 -0.06 1.97
N PRO A 29 7.20 -0.90 2.52
CA PRO A 29 7.02 -2.34 2.44
C PRO A 29 5.86 -2.83 3.31
N GLY A 30 5.06 -3.74 2.75
CA GLY A 30 4.40 -4.75 3.58
C GLY A 30 5.47 -5.70 4.14
N ALA A 31 5.26 -6.18 5.36
CA ALA A 31 6.20 -7.07 6.06
C ALA A 31 5.47 -8.27 6.67
N GLU A 32 6.11 -9.43 6.68
CA GLU A 32 5.58 -10.66 7.27
C GLU A 32 6.71 -11.66 7.57
N VAL A 33 6.44 -12.67 8.39
CA VAL A 33 7.31 -13.83 8.58
C VAL A 33 7.01 -14.93 7.56
N TYR A 34 8.05 -15.38 6.86
CA TYR A 34 7.99 -16.43 5.85
C TYR A 34 9.18 -17.40 6.01
N LYS A 35 8.90 -18.66 6.33
CA LYS A 35 9.92 -19.73 6.55
C LYS A 35 11.04 -19.27 7.49
N ASP A 36 10.66 -18.75 8.66
CA ASP A 36 11.56 -18.24 9.71
C ASP A 36 12.46 -17.06 9.27
N LYS A 37 12.08 -16.39 8.18
CA LYS A 37 12.72 -15.18 7.65
C LYS A 37 11.73 -14.04 7.61
N VAL A 38 12.23 -12.82 7.48
CA VAL A 38 11.42 -11.63 7.21
C VAL A 38 11.30 -11.45 5.70
N ILE A 39 10.07 -11.36 5.19
CA ILE A 39 9.78 -10.95 3.81
C ILE A 39 9.28 -9.51 3.81
N LEU A 40 9.82 -8.68 2.91
CA LEU A 40 9.32 -7.35 2.60
C LEU A 40 8.81 -7.29 1.16
N LEU A 41 7.70 -6.58 0.96
CA LEU A 41 7.15 -6.23 -0.35
C LEU A 41 7.17 -4.69 -0.54
N PRO A 42 8.36 -4.07 -0.64
CA PRO A 42 8.49 -2.63 -0.85
C PRO A 42 7.97 -2.17 -2.20
N ARG A 43 7.47 -0.94 -2.20
CA ARG A 43 7.26 -0.15 -3.41
C ARG A 43 8.60 0.29 -3.98
N ILE A 44 8.78 0.05 -5.26
CA ILE A 44 9.99 0.33 -6.03
C ILE A 44 9.69 1.31 -7.14
N HIS A 45 10.60 2.26 -7.35
CA HIS A 45 10.60 3.17 -8.51
C HIS A 45 11.96 3.23 -9.17
N LYS A 46 11.95 3.23 -10.51
CA LYS A 46 13.13 3.32 -11.37
C LYS A 46 12.79 4.12 -12.62
N GLY A 47 13.78 4.80 -13.21
CA GLY A 47 13.63 5.42 -14.53
C GLY A 47 12.76 6.69 -14.56
N TYR A 48 12.34 7.19 -13.40
CA TYR A 48 11.53 8.41 -13.32
C TYR A 48 12.36 9.66 -13.61
N LYS A 49 11.70 10.69 -14.14
CA LYS A 49 12.31 11.99 -14.46
C LYS A 49 11.56 13.11 -13.76
N LYS A 50 12.27 14.14 -13.32
CA LYS A 50 11.63 15.35 -12.79
C LYS A 50 11.04 16.13 -13.97
N GLY A 51 9.73 16.35 -13.93
CA GLY A 51 8.99 17.16 -14.90
C GLY A 51 8.23 18.29 -14.22
N MET A 52 7.51 19.06 -15.03
CA MET A 52 6.56 20.07 -14.57
C MET A 52 5.27 19.94 -15.36
N TYR A 53 4.14 20.18 -14.70
CA TYR A 53 2.84 20.30 -15.36
C TYR A 53 2.08 21.51 -14.83
N PHE A 54 1.13 22.00 -15.62
CA PHE A 54 0.24 23.08 -15.20
C PHE A 54 -1.02 22.48 -14.56
N ASP A 55 -1.25 22.79 -13.28
CA ASP A 55 -2.43 22.35 -12.55
C ASP A 55 -3.57 23.35 -12.81
N GLN A 56 -4.43 23.04 -13.78
CA GLN A 56 -5.53 23.92 -14.19
C GLN A 56 -6.48 24.27 -13.04
N LYS A 57 -6.63 23.38 -12.03
CA LYS A 57 -7.53 23.64 -10.90
C LYS A 57 -6.96 24.67 -9.93
N LEU A 58 -5.64 24.72 -9.81
CA LEU A 58 -4.94 25.63 -8.89
C LEU A 58 -4.32 26.84 -9.60
N GLY A 59 -4.29 26.86 -10.94
CA GLY A 59 -3.70 27.94 -11.73
C GLY A 59 -2.18 28.04 -11.62
N ILE A 60 -1.49 27.00 -11.14
CA ILE A 60 -0.03 27.03 -10.87
C ILE A 60 0.72 25.91 -11.59
N LYS A 61 2.00 26.14 -11.90
CA LYS A 61 2.91 25.07 -12.33
C LYS A 61 3.36 24.26 -11.12
N ARG A 62 3.33 22.93 -11.24
CA ARG A 62 3.76 22.00 -10.19
C ARG A 62 4.80 21.04 -10.72
N TYR A 63 5.75 20.67 -9.85
CA TYR A 63 6.67 19.59 -10.13
C TYR A 63 5.94 18.25 -10.12
N CYS A 64 6.34 17.35 -11.01
CA CYS A 64 5.90 15.97 -11.01
C CYS A 64 7.08 15.03 -11.31
N LEU A 65 6.81 13.74 -11.16
CA LEU A 65 7.71 12.69 -11.64
C LEU A 65 7.06 12.04 -12.86
N GLU A 66 7.73 12.15 -14.00
CA GLU A 66 7.37 11.47 -15.24
C GLU A 66 7.91 10.05 -15.22
N ASN A 67 7.28 9.15 -15.99
CA ASN A 67 7.57 7.71 -16.02
C ASN A 67 7.58 7.08 -14.61
N TYR A 68 6.71 7.59 -13.74
CA TYR A 68 6.64 7.19 -12.33
C TYR A 68 5.69 6.00 -12.13
N THR A 69 6.05 4.87 -12.72
CA THR A 69 5.32 3.60 -12.58
C THR A 69 6.02 2.75 -11.52
N SER A 70 5.31 2.40 -10.44
CA SER A 70 5.89 1.55 -9.41
C SER A 70 5.65 0.06 -9.62
N GLU A 71 6.61 -0.70 -9.12
CA GLU A 71 6.57 -2.15 -9.01
C GLU A 71 6.79 -2.57 -7.54
N ILE A 72 6.64 -3.86 -7.27
CA ILE A 72 6.93 -4.47 -5.96
C ILE A 72 7.99 -5.54 -6.14
N TRP A 73 9.12 -5.44 -5.42
CA TRP A 73 10.18 -6.45 -5.46
C TRP A 73 10.24 -7.18 -4.12
N PRO A 74 9.91 -8.47 -4.04
CA PRO A 74 10.03 -9.22 -2.80
C PRO A 74 11.47 -9.32 -2.31
N LEU A 75 11.70 -8.99 -1.04
CA LEU A 75 13.02 -9.03 -0.39
C LEU A 75 12.99 -9.93 0.84
N LEU A 76 14.04 -10.75 1.04
CA LEU A 76 14.18 -11.62 2.20
C LEU A 76 15.35 -11.21 3.10
N SER A 77 15.16 -11.40 4.40
CA SER A 77 16.21 -11.27 5.41
C SER A 77 16.10 -12.38 6.46
N SER A 78 17.24 -12.93 6.88
CA SER A 78 17.30 -13.87 8.00
C SER A 78 17.47 -13.17 9.36
N ASP A 79 17.90 -11.91 9.37
CA ASP A 79 18.24 -11.15 10.59
C ASP A 79 17.35 -9.91 10.80
N GLY A 80 16.45 -9.61 9.87
CA GLY A 80 15.59 -8.44 9.87
C GLY A 80 16.30 -7.12 9.56
N ILE A 81 17.60 -7.15 9.25
CA ILE A 81 18.44 -5.95 9.05
C ILE A 81 18.99 -5.92 7.62
N LYS A 82 19.47 -7.05 7.09
CA LYS A 82 20.05 -7.17 5.75
C LYS A 82 19.09 -7.89 4.81
N PHE A 83 18.62 -7.18 3.79
CA PHE A 83 17.67 -7.72 2.82
C PHE A 83 18.31 -7.99 1.47
N LYS A 84 17.87 -9.06 0.81
CA LYS A 84 18.26 -9.41 -0.57
C LYS A 84 17.02 -9.67 -1.41
N ARG A 85 17.09 -9.38 -2.71
CA ARG A 85 16.00 -9.66 -3.64
C ARG A 85 15.72 -11.17 -3.71
N LEU A 86 14.44 -11.54 -3.62
CA LEU A 86 14.00 -12.92 -3.77
C LEU A 86 13.94 -13.25 -5.28
N LYS A 87 15.06 -13.77 -5.80
CA LYS A 87 15.24 -14.08 -7.22
C LYS A 87 14.84 -12.85 -8.08
N ASN A 88 14.11 -13.06 -9.17
CA ASN A 88 13.56 -12.02 -10.04
C ASN A 88 12.05 -11.84 -9.86
N ALA A 89 11.49 -12.26 -8.72
CA ALA A 89 10.08 -12.06 -8.45
C ALA A 89 9.76 -10.56 -8.46
N VAL A 90 8.60 -10.23 -9.02
CA VAL A 90 8.13 -8.85 -9.15
C VAL A 90 6.61 -8.86 -9.33
N ILE A 91 5.93 -7.89 -8.73
CA ILE A 91 4.56 -7.52 -9.10
C ILE A 91 4.66 -6.25 -9.93
N ARG A 92 4.26 -6.32 -11.19
CA ARG A 92 4.27 -5.16 -12.09
C ARG A 92 2.96 -4.39 -11.97
N GLY A 93 3.02 -3.12 -12.34
CA GLY A 93 1.86 -2.25 -12.46
C GLY A 93 1.90 -1.43 -13.74
N ASP A 94 2.60 -1.91 -14.76
CA ASP A 94 2.90 -1.23 -16.03
C ASP A 94 2.05 -1.72 -17.20
N GLY A 95 1.13 -2.67 -16.97
CA GLY A 95 0.31 -3.27 -18.02
C GLY A 95 0.78 -4.65 -18.50
N THR A 96 1.96 -5.11 -18.07
CA THR A 96 2.52 -6.39 -18.55
C THR A 96 1.71 -7.61 -18.10
N ASP A 97 1.30 -7.63 -16.83
CA ASP A 97 0.66 -8.81 -16.21
C ASP A 97 -0.89 -8.70 -16.21
N HIS A 98 -1.44 -7.50 -16.39
CA HIS A 98 -2.88 -7.19 -16.40
C HIS A 98 -3.09 -5.77 -16.98
N THR A 99 -4.31 -5.42 -17.43
CA THR A 99 -4.59 -4.15 -18.14
C THR A 99 -5.54 -3.20 -17.42
N ASP A 100 -6.14 -3.64 -16.30
CA ASP A 100 -7.10 -2.86 -15.52
C ASP A 100 -6.48 -1.70 -14.73
N PHE A 101 -5.15 -1.70 -14.56
CA PHE A 101 -4.36 -0.55 -14.13
C PHE A 101 -2.93 -0.63 -14.69
N VAL A 102 -2.36 0.52 -15.08
CA VAL A 102 -1.09 0.57 -15.85
C VAL A 102 -0.12 1.67 -15.39
N HIS A 103 -0.41 2.34 -14.28
CA HIS A 103 0.40 3.45 -13.77
C HIS A 103 1.06 3.16 -12.42
N GLY A 104 1.14 1.88 -12.04
CA GLY A 104 1.86 1.40 -10.88
C GLY A 104 1.00 0.62 -9.90
N ILE A 105 1.67 -0.23 -9.14
CA ILE A 105 1.17 -0.90 -7.95
C ILE A 105 1.90 -0.32 -6.73
N GLU A 106 1.15 0.09 -5.70
CA GLU A 106 1.70 0.80 -4.54
C GLU A 106 1.35 0.11 -3.22
N ASP A 107 2.25 0.21 -2.25
CA ASP A 107 2.03 -0.05 -0.82
C ASP A 107 1.33 -1.41 -0.56
N ILE A 108 1.95 -2.53 -0.95
CA ILE A 108 1.37 -3.86 -0.70
C ILE A 108 1.34 -4.16 0.81
N ARG A 109 0.22 -4.70 1.28
CA ARG A 109 0.05 -5.26 2.62
C ARG A 109 0.02 -6.78 2.50
N ILE A 110 0.66 -7.47 3.43
CA ILE A 110 0.74 -8.94 3.46
C ILE A 110 -0.14 -9.41 4.61
N VAL A 111 -1.06 -10.33 4.31
CA VAL A 111 -1.95 -10.92 5.30
C VAL A 111 -1.84 -12.43 5.18
N LYS A 112 -1.26 -13.08 6.19
CA LYS A 112 -1.18 -14.53 6.26
C LYS A 112 -2.55 -15.15 6.53
N LEU A 113 -2.93 -16.12 5.69
CA LEU A 113 -4.13 -16.95 5.82
C LEU A 113 -3.76 -18.42 5.60
N ASN A 114 -3.62 -19.16 6.70
CA ASN A 114 -3.13 -20.54 6.71
C ASN A 114 -1.77 -20.65 6.01
N GLN A 115 -1.69 -21.46 4.94
CA GLN A 115 -0.49 -21.67 4.12
C GLN A 115 -0.39 -20.70 2.92
N LYS A 116 -1.29 -19.72 2.81
CA LYS A 116 -1.32 -18.71 1.75
C LYS A 116 -1.12 -17.32 2.34
N TYR A 117 -0.67 -16.41 1.50
CA TYR A 117 -0.57 -14.99 1.79
C TYR A 117 -1.48 -14.24 0.81
N ILE A 118 -2.31 -13.37 1.35
CA ILE A 118 -3.11 -12.42 0.58
C ILE A 118 -2.33 -11.11 0.52
N LEU A 119 -2.12 -10.60 -0.68
CA LEU A 119 -1.37 -9.37 -0.92
C LEU A 119 -2.34 -8.32 -1.46
N ILE A 120 -2.37 -7.14 -0.83
CA ILE A 120 -3.33 -6.09 -1.19
C ILE A 120 -2.61 -4.77 -1.32
N GLY A 121 -2.74 -4.14 -2.48
CA GLY A 121 -2.08 -2.87 -2.79
C GLY A 121 -3.02 -1.90 -3.49
N CYS A 122 -2.46 -0.76 -3.84
CA CYS A 122 -3.14 0.28 -4.60
C CYS A 122 -2.70 0.23 -6.07
N GLY A 123 -3.56 -0.25 -6.96
CA GLY A 123 -3.38 -0.16 -8.40
C GLY A 123 -3.78 1.23 -8.91
N LYS A 124 -2.97 1.81 -9.81
CA LYS A 124 -3.15 3.17 -10.33
C LYS A 124 -3.71 3.16 -11.75
N ILE A 125 -4.95 3.65 -11.91
CA ILE A 125 -5.63 3.72 -13.22
C ILE A 125 -5.39 5.04 -13.97
N LYS A 126 -4.74 6.02 -13.34
CA LYS A 126 -4.25 7.25 -13.98
C LYS A 126 -2.83 7.56 -13.49
N PRO A 127 -2.04 8.33 -14.25
CA PRO A 127 -0.70 8.70 -13.83
C PRO A 127 -0.70 9.41 -12.47
N PRO A 128 0.28 9.11 -11.60
CA PRO A 128 0.46 9.83 -10.35
C PRO A 128 0.72 11.33 -10.63
N PHE A 129 0.37 12.18 -9.67
CA PHE A 129 0.42 13.66 -9.77
C PHE A 129 -0.53 14.30 -10.78
N LYS A 130 -1.12 13.55 -11.72
CA LYS A 130 -1.94 14.10 -12.83
C LYS A 130 -3.43 13.77 -12.76
N GLY A 131 -3.88 12.99 -11.77
CA GLY A 131 -5.28 12.57 -11.67
C GLY A 131 -5.75 12.31 -10.24
N GLY A 132 -7.03 12.60 -9.99
CA GLY A 132 -7.77 12.16 -8.81
C GLY A 132 -8.69 10.97 -9.12
N ASN A 133 -9.24 10.34 -8.08
CA ASN A 133 -10.15 9.19 -8.19
C ASN A 133 -9.54 8.01 -8.99
N ALA A 134 -8.24 7.78 -8.80
CA ALA A 134 -7.41 6.90 -9.62
C ALA A 134 -6.75 5.76 -8.83
N ASP A 135 -7.08 5.60 -7.57
CA ASP A 135 -6.59 4.53 -6.68
C ASP A 135 -7.63 3.40 -6.68
N ARG A 136 -7.18 2.16 -6.95
CA ARG A 136 -8.00 0.94 -6.89
C ARG A 136 -7.35 -0.09 -6.00
N ILE A 137 -8.15 -0.94 -5.37
CA ILE A 137 -7.62 -1.99 -4.49
C ILE A 137 -7.28 -3.19 -5.36
N ALA A 138 -6.00 -3.51 -5.53
CA ALA A 138 -5.52 -4.66 -6.30
C ALA A 138 -5.26 -5.85 -5.36
N ILE A 139 -5.74 -7.04 -5.74
CA ILE A 139 -5.67 -8.25 -4.92
C ILE A 139 -4.81 -9.32 -5.59
N TYR A 140 -3.87 -9.88 -4.82
CA TYR A 140 -3.05 -11.02 -5.22
C TYR A 140 -3.03 -12.07 -4.11
N SER A 141 -2.54 -13.27 -4.46
CA SER A 141 -2.19 -14.28 -3.46
C SER A 141 -0.94 -15.06 -3.85
N THR A 142 -0.25 -15.58 -2.86
CA THR A 142 0.91 -16.46 -3.08
C THR A 142 1.06 -17.46 -1.94
N LYS A 143 1.81 -18.54 -2.18
CA LYS A 143 2.29 -19.45 -1.12
C LYS A 143 3.79 -19.29 -0.84
N ASP A 144 4.52 -18.68 -1.77
CA ASP A 144 5.98 -18.74 -1.81
C ASP A 144 6.67 -17.42 -2.18
N PHE A 145 5.90 -16.38 -2.49
CA PHE A 145 6.34 -15.06 -2.99
C PHE A 145 7.14 -15.10 -4.31
N LEU A 146 7.11 -16.25 -5.00
CA LEU A 146 7.67 -16.43 -6.34
C LEU A 146 6.53 -16.54 -7.36
N ASN A 147 5.54 -17.38 -7.06
CA ASN A 147 4.33 -17.58 -7.86
C ASN A 147 3.22 -16.72 -7.25
N ILE A 148 3.01 -15.53 -7.82
CA ILE A 148 2.02 -14.56 -7.35
C ILE A 148 0.86 -14.56 -8.32
N LYS A 149 -0.32 -14.99 -7.85
CA LYS A 149 -1.55 -14.99 -8.62
C LYS A 149 -2.26 -13.66 -8.45
N TYR A 150 -2.58 -12.98 -9.55
CA TYR A 150 -3.48 -11.83 -9.58
C TYR A 150 -4.95 -12.26 -9.56
N HIS A 151 -5.79 -11.51 -8.83
CA HIS A 151 -7.24 -11.79 -8.72
C HIS A 151 -8.12 -10.66 -9.25
N GLY A 152 -7.55 -9.55 -9.71
CA GLY A 152 -8.30 -8.37 -10.16
C GLY A 152 -8.26 -7.20 -9.18
N ILE A 153 -8.94 -6.12 -9.55
CA ILE A 153 -9.15 -4.93 -8.73
C ILE A 153 -10.59 -4.81 -8.21
N ILE A 154 -10.75 -4.08 -7.11
CA ILE A 154 -12.04 -3.48 -6.73
C ILE A 154 -12.11 -2.11 -7.39
N ASP A 155 -12.98 -1.95 -8.39
CA ASP A 155 -13.02 -0.81 -9.32
C ASP A 155 -14.09 0.24 -9.01
N CYS A 156 -15.08 -0.10 -8.17
CA CYS A 156 -16.32 0.66 -8.02
C CYS A 156 -16.22 1.86 -7.06
N PHE A 157 -15.07 2.08 -6.44
CA PHE A 157 -14.76 3.27 -5.64
C PHE A 157 -13.26 3.50 -5.55
N ASP A 158 -12.86 4.73 -5.23
CA ASP A 158 -11.46 5.07 -4.98
C ASP A 158 -11.07 4.73 -3.55
N SER A 159 -10.03 3.93 -3.40
CA SER A 159 -9.50 3.58 -2.09
C SER A 159 -8.07 3.05 -2.18
N ARG A 160 -7.37 3.22 -1.06
CA ARG A 160 -6.06 2.64 -0.75
C ARG A 160 -6.02 2.39 0.75
N ASN A 161 -4.93 1.78 1.24
CA ASN A 161 -4.75 1.47 2.65
C ASN A 161 -5.81 0.48 3.14
N VAL A 162 -5.75 -0.74 2.60
CA VAL A 162 -6.76 -1.77 2.85
C VAL A 162 -6.11 -3.00 3.45
N ILE A 163 -6.69 -3.47 4.55
CA ILE A 163 -6.14 -4.55 5.38
C ILE A 163 -7.27 -5.47 5.83
N PRO A 164 -7.37 -6.68 5.25
CA PRO A 164 -8.28 -7.68 5.74
C PRO A 164 -7.71 -8.34 6.99
N PHE A 165 -8.60 -8.78 7.85
CA PHE A 165 -8.25 -9.61 8.98
C PHE A 165 -9.36 -10.59 9.30
N PHE A 166 -8.98 -11.69 9.95
CA PHE A 166 -9.81 -12.86 10.14
C PHE A 166 -10.04 -13.10 11.62
N ILE A 167 -11.31 -13.14 12.02
CA ILE A 167 -11.72 -13.52 13.36
C ILE A 167 -12.81 -14.58 13.20
N ASN A 168 -12.53 -15.77 13.73
CA ASN A 168 -13.37 -16.95 13.54
C ASN A 168 -13.61 -17.22 12.04
N ARG A 169 -14.87 -17.38 11.63
CA ARG A 169 -15.25 -17.60 10.22
C ARG A 169 -15.56 -16.30 9.45
N LYS A 170 -15.39 -15.14 10.08
CA LYS A 170 -15.72 -13.83 9.48
C LYS A 170 -14.46 -13.14 8.95
N VAL A 171 -14.64 -12.46 7.82
CA VAL A 171 -13.61 -11.62 7.22
C VAL A 171 -14.00 -10.17 7.44
N TYR A 172 -13.10 -9.43 8.08
CA TYR A 172 -13.24 -8.01 8.31
C TYR A 172 -12.25 -7.26 7.43
N LEU A 173 -12.57 -6.01 7.13
CA LEU A 173 -11.75 -5.13 6.30
C LEU A 173 -11.60 -3.78 7.00
N LEU A 174 -10.37 -3.42 7.30
CA LEU A 174 -10.01 -2.02 7.54
C LEU A 174 -9.69 -1.38 6.20
N LEU A 175 -10.36 -0.30 5.87
CA LEU A 175 -10.13 0.44 4.63
C LEU A 175 -10.27 1.94 4.85
N ARG A 176 -9.61 2.72 4.02
CA ARG A 176 -9.79 4.16 4.01
C ARG A 176 -10.79 4.58 2.94
N PHE A 177 -11.94 5.07 3.39
CA PHE A 177 -12.72 6.01 2.59
C PHE A 177 -12.28 7.40 3.00
N HIS A 178 -11.57 8.09 2.11
CA HIS A 178 -10.93 9.35 2.44
C HIS A 178 -11.94 10.33 3.08
N PRO A 179 -11.60 10.97 4.23
CA PRO A 179 -10.30 10.94 4.92
C PRO A 179 -10.19 9.93 6.09
N ASN A 180 -11.21 9.11 6.30
CA ASN A 180 -11.44 8.33 7.53
C ASN A 180 -11.08 6.84 7.41
N ILE A 181 -10.97 6.17 8.55
CA ILE A 181 -10.81 4.70 8.63
C ILE A 181 -12.17 4.07 8.90
N HIS A 182 -12.49 3.05 8.10
CA HIS A 182 -13.72 2.28 8.20
C HIS A 182 -13.41 0.82 8.55
N LEU A 183 -14.32 0.20 9.30
CA LEU A 183 -14.34 -1.23 9.60
C LEU A 183 -15.59 -1.86 9.00
N ALA A 184 -15.40 -2.67 7.97
CA ALA A 184 -16.46 -3.41 7.31
C ALA A 184 -16.33 -4.92 7.53
N THR A 185 -17.43 -5.64 7.38
CA THR A 185 -17.44 -7.10 7.26
C THR A 185 -17.67 -7.46 5.79
N LEU A 186 -17.04 -8.51 5.29
CA LEU A 186 -17.27 -9.01 3.93
C LEU A 186 -18.37 -10.08 3.94
N ASP A 187 -19.42 -9.83 3.17
CA ASP A 187 -20.63 -10.66 3.14
C ASP A 187 -20.36 -12.04 2.54
N ALA A 188 -19.55 -12.10 1.47
CA ALA A 188 -19.14 -13.36 0.84
C ALA A 188 -17.78 -13.87 1.40
N GLY A 189 -17.37 -13.39 2.58
CA GLY A 189 -16.12 -13.78 3.21
C GLY A 189 -14.90 -13.53 2.33
N ILE A 190 -13.98 -14.50 2.28
CA ILE A 190 -12.73 -14.39 1.52
C ILE A 190 -12.95 -14.39 0.00
N GLU A 191 -14.01 -15.03 -0.48
CA GLU A 191 -14.33 -15.08 -1.91
C GLU A 191 -14.64 -13.70 -2.49
N GLN A 192 -15.15 -12.79 -1.66
CA GLN A 192 -15.35 -11.39 -2.03
C GLN A 192 -14.04 -10.71 -2.44
N LEU A 193 -12.92 -11.02 -1.76
CA LEU A 193 -11.58 -10.51 -2.09
C LEU A 193 -10.95 -11.27 -3.25
N LEU A 194 -11.05 -12.59 -3.28
CA LEU A 194 -10.40 -13.43 -4.29
C LEU A 194 -11.09 -13.40 -5.66
N ASN A 195 -12.34 -12.91 -5.72
CA ASN A 195 -13.10 -12.74 -6.94
C ASN A 195 -13.85 -11.40 -6.91
N PRO A 196 -13.15 -10.26 -6.98
CA PRO A 196 -13.73 -8.94 -6.75
C PRO A 196 -14.85 -8.61 -7.75
N GLU A 197 -14.68 -8.93 -9.04
CA GLU A 197 -15.70 -8.65 -10.07
C GLU A 197 -16.97 -9.51 -9.88
N LYS A 198 -16.82 -10.81 -9.58
CA LYS A 198 -17.96 -11.69 -9.26
C LYS A 198 -18.80 -11.16 -8.10
N HIS A 199 -18.16 -10.44 -7.18
CA HIS A 199 -18.78 -9.90 -5.97
C HIS A 199 -18.95 -8.37 -6.00
N LYS A 200 -18.94 -7.75 -7.20
CA LYS A 200 -19.05 -6.29 -7.39
C LYS A 200 -20.22 -5.66 -6.65
N ARG A 201 -21.38 -6.34 -6.61
CA ARG A 201 -22.57 -5.88 -5.88
C ARG A 201 -22.31 -5.68 -4.38
N TYR A 202 -21.53 -6.55 -3.74
CA TYR A 202 -21.18 -6.41 -2.33
C TYR A 202 -20.24 -5.23 -2.10
N TRP A 203 -19.27 -4.99 -3.00
CA TRP A 203 -18.40 -3.83 -2.95
C TRP A 203 -19.16 -2.50 -3.12
N GLN A 204 -20.08 -2.45 -4.08
CA GLN A 204 -20.94 -1.28 -4.31
C GLN A 204 -21.83 -0.98 -3.08
N ARG A 205 -22.41 -2.02 -2.47
CA ARG A 205 -23.19 -1.88 -1.24
C ARG A 205 -22.34 -1.35 -0.09
N LEU A 206 -21.16 -1.92 0.13
CA LEU A 206 -20.21 -1.47 1.16
C LEU A 206 -19.91 0.03 0.99
N TYR A 207 -19.67 0.49 -0.23
CA TYR A 207 -19.42 1.91 -0.51
C TYR A 207 -20.66 2.80 -0.29
N LYS A 208 -21.84 2.34 -0.74
CA LYS A 208 -23.11 3.07 -0.53
C LYS A 208 -23.41 3.24 0.96
N GLU A 209 -23.11 2.22 1.76
CA GLU A 209 -23.41 2.17 3.19
C GLU A 209 -22.23 2.58 4.08
N ARG A 210 -21.17 3.14 3.51
CA ARG A 210 -19.91 3.47 4.21
C ARG A 210 -20.07 4.29 5.49
N ASN A 211 -21.11 5.11 5.61
CA ASN A 211 -21.36 5.90 6.82
C ASN A 211 -21.62 5.00 8.05
N LYS A 212 -22.11 3.77 7.84
CA LYS A 212 -22.36 2.78 8.92
C LYS A 212 -21.08 2.06 9.37
N THR A 213 -19.99 2.17 8.61
CA THR A 213 -18.74 1.44 8.87
C THR A 213 -17.64 2.36 9.40
N LEU A 214 -17.94 3.63 9.69
CA LEU A 214 -16.97 4.58 10.23
C LEU A 214 -16.42 4.08 11.58
N LEU A 215 -15.10 3.92 11.67
CA LEU A 215 -14.41 3.52 12.90
C LEU A 215 -13.65 4.70 13.52
N PHE A 216 -12.80 5.36 12.73
CA PHE A 216 -12.05 6.54 13.16
C PHE A 216 -12.25 7.69 12.19
N SER A 217 -12.49 8.88 12.75
CA SER A 217 -12.60 10.13 12.00
C SER A 217 -11.30 10.91 12.09
N SER A 218 -10.81 11.40 10.96
CA SER A 218 -9.71 12.38 10.92
C SER A 218 -10.19 13.74 11.46
N GLY A 219 -9.26 14.69 11.64
CA GLY A 219 -9.63 16.08 11.98
C GLY A 219 -9.68 16.42 13.46
N LYS A 220 -9.80 15.43 14.36
CA LYS A 220 -9.86 15.70 15.82
C LYS A 220 -8.51 16.16 16.39
N PHE A 221 -7.42 15.61 15.89
CA PHE A 221 -6.06 15.96 16.29
C PHE A 221 -5.34 16.64 15.14
N MET A 222 -4.49 17.63 15.44
CA MET A 222 -3.74 18.39 14.43
C MET A 222 -2.91 17.48 13.53
N HIS A 223 -2.25 16.47 14.09
CA HIS A 223 -1.44 15.49 13.33
C HIS A 223 -2.26 14.52 12.47
N GLU A 224 -3.59 14.48 12.65
CA GLU A 224 -4.55 13.69 11.88
C GLU A 224 -5.45 14.55 10.99
N LYS A 225 -5.21 15.86 10.93
CA LYS A 225 -6.17 16.83 10.40
C LYS A 225 -6.53 16.59 8.94
N GLU A 226 -5.60 16.11 8.12
CA GLU A 226 -5.83 15.87 6.69
C GLU A 226 -6.48 14.51 6.42
N LYS A 227 -5.92 13.44 7.01
CA LYS A 227 -6.40 12.06 6.81
C LYS A 227 -5.72 11.08 7.75
N ILE A 228 -6.38 9.94 7.94
CA ILE A 228 -5.84 8.75 8.59
C ILE A 228 -6.02 7.54 7.68
N GLY A 229 -5.22 6.48 7.87
CA GLY A 229 -5.33 5.28 7.06
C GLY A 229 -4.70 4.03 7.68
N PRO A 230 -5.29 2.83 7.46
CA PRO A 230 -4.69 1.59 7.93
C PRO A 230 -3.26 1.42 7.42
N SER A 231 -2.34 1.01 8.29
CA SER A 231 -0.93 0.86 7.94
C SER A 231 -0.52 -0.60 7.83
N THR A 232 -0.50 -1.32 8.96
CA THR A 232 -0.03 -2.71 9.06
C THR A 232 -1.17 -3.66 9.41
N GLN A 233 -0.96 -4.96 9.21
CA GLN A 233 -1.88 -5.97 9.73
C GLN A 233 -2.08 -5.78 11.24
N LEU A 234 -3.28 -6.10 11.73
CA LEU A 234 -3.57 -6.07 13.16
C LEU A 234 -2.69 -7.10 13.88
N ILE A 235 -2.09 -6.68 14.98
CA ILE A 235 -1.22 -7.51 15.82
C ILE A 235 -2.06 -8.05 16.97
N LYS A 236 -2.18 -9.37 17.08
CA LYS A 236 -2.84 -10.00 18.22
C LYS A 236 -1.97 -9.88 19.47
N THR A 237 -2.55 -9.38 20.55
CA THR A 237 -1.91 -9.26 21.86
C THR A 237 -2.78 -9.90 22.93
N LYS A 238 -2.23 -10.10 24.14
CA LYS A 238 -3.02 -10.56 25.31
C LYS A 238 -4.16 -9.60 25.70
N ARG A 239 -4.08 -8.33 25.29
CA ARG A 239 -5.07 -7.27 25.60
C ARG A 239 -6.06 -7.02 24.46
N GLY A 240 -5.96 -7.76 23.36
CA GLY A 240 -6.79 -7.56 22.17
C GLY A 240 -5.95 -7.27 20.93
N LEU A 241 -6.56 -6.61 19.95
CA LEU A 241 -5.93 -6.31 18.66
C LEU A 241 -5.26 -4.94 18.69
N LEU A 242 -3.94 -4.92 18.54
CA LEU A 242 -3.19 -3.70 18.32
C LEU A 242 -3.30 -3.30 16.85
N PHE A 243 -3.83 -2.11 16.61
CA PHE A 243 -3.99 -1.53 15.28
C PHE A 243 -3.06 -0.33 15.13
N LEU A 244 -2.15 -0.41 14.15
CA LEU A 244 -1.25 0.67 13.79
C LEU A 244 -1.74 1.32 12.49
N TYR A 245 -1.96 2.63 12.52
CA TYR A 245 -2.39 3.43 11.38
C TYR A 245 -1.43 4.61 11.19
N HIS A 246 -1.46 5.22 10.01
CA HIS A 246 -0.75 6.48 9.78
C HIS A 246 -1.74 7.64 9.78
N ALA A 247 -1.21 8.81 10.11
CA ALA A 247 -1.89 10.07 10.10
C ALA A 247 -1.15 11.07 9.22
N VAL A 248 -1.89 12.01 8.64
CA VAL A 248 -1.35 13.16 7.93
C VAL A 248 -2.05 14.39 8.48
N GLY A 249 -1.24 15.39 8.81
CA GLY A 249 -1.67 16.64 9.40
C GLY A 249 -0.47 17.46 9.84
N GLU A 250 -0.74 18.38 10.76
CA GLU A 250 0.24 19.33 11.27
C GLU A 250 0.94 18.75 12.51
N ILE A 251 2.27 18.75 12.50
CA ILE A 251 3.09 18.43 13.67
C ILE A 251 3.67 19.75 14.19
N ASP A 252 3.00 20.33 15.18
CA ASP A 252 3.49 21.51 15.88
C ASP A 252 4.57 21.17 16.91
N ILE A 253 5.13 22.20 17.56
CA ILE A 253 6.19 22.02 18.57
C ILE A 253 5.72 21.24 19.80
N ASN A 254 4.45 21.34 20.17
CA ASN A 254 3.91 20.65 21.35
C ASN A 254 3.76 19.16 21.03
N ILE A 255 3.21 18.83 19.87
CA ILE A 255 3.15 17.45 19.37
C ILE A 255 4.56 16.87 19.22
N ALA A 256 5.51 17.64 18.66
CA ALA A 256 6.90 17.22 18.57
C ALA A 256 7.49 16.89 19.96
N ARG A 257 7.24 17.74 20.97
CA ARG A 257 7.66 17.50 22.36
C ARG A 257 7.03 16.25 22.97
N GLU A 258 5.71 16.05 22.80
CA GLU A 258 5.01 14.85 23.27
C GLU A 258 5.60 13.56 22.67
N TYR A 259 6.05 13.62 21.42
CA TYR A 259 6.73 12.51 20.74
C TYR A 259 8.25 12.46 20.94
N GLY A 260 8.82 13.31 21.81
CA GLY A 260 10.26 13.36 22.08
C GLY A 260 11.12 13.81 20.90
N LEU A 261 10.53 14.47 19.90
CA LEU A 261 11.23 15.01 18.74
C LEU A 261 11.82 16.39 19.09
N LYS A 262 13.14 16.52 19.01
CA LYS A 262 13.80 17.84 19.05
C LYS A 262 13.59 18.49 17.68
N ARG A 263 12.97 19.67 17.68
CA ARG A 263 12.81 20.46 16.45
C ARG A 263 14.13 21.08 16.03
#